data_AF-A0A3N0Z8U1-F1
#
_entry.id   AF-A0A3N0Z8U1-F1
#
_cell.length_a   1.000
_cell.length_b   1.000
_cell.length_c   1.000
_cell.angle_alpha   90.00
_cell.angle_beta   90.00
_cell.angle_gamma   90.00
#
_symmetry.space_group_name_H-M   'P 1'
#
loop_
_entity.id
_entity.type
_entity.pdbx_description
1 polymer ?
#
loop_
_entity_poly.entity_id
_entity_poly.type
_entity_poly.pdbx_seq_one_letter_code
_entity_poly.pdbx_strand_id
1 'polypeptide(L)'
;MFFSEDAVSTLCQNTNAQAARAVAKGCKYKWTDISIGEMYRYIGLLFYMAMVKMSSISDYWRQSSLFSVPFPATIMSRDRYRTMSWNVHMSHPDEDKKNDRKRGTADHGSLFRVKSLMDTICHACKAIYHPKRNLAVDERMVACKANTGMRQYMKAKPTKWGFKLFVLADSSNGYTVDFSVYTGKNNFPTGHGLSYDAVTSLLDCKGLGSGYHLYMDNFYTSPKLLTDLFAMKQTN
;
A
#
# COMPACT_ATOMS: atom_id res chain seq x y z
N MET A 1 -13.68 -6.03 4.58
CA MET A 1 -13.55 -5.84 3.13
C MET A 1 -12.08 -5.68 2.74
N PHE A 2 -11.42 -4.54 2.97
CA PHE A 2 -10.00 -4.35 2.64
C PHE A 2 -9.03 -4.67 3.79
N PHE A 3 -9.50 -4.49 5.03
CA PHE A 3 -8.86 -4.96 6.24
C PHE A 3 -9.77 -6.05 6.81
N SER A 4 -9.52 -7.31 6.45
CA SER A 4 -10.23 -8.45 7.04
C SER A 4 -9.80 -8.66 8.49
N GLU A 5 -10.62 -9.38 9.26
CA GLU A 5 -10.26 -9.71 10.63
C GLU A 5 -8.94 -10.48 10.71
N ASP A 6 -8.70 -11.42 9.78
CA ASP A 6 -7.44 -12.16 9.69
C ASP A 6 -6.25 -11.23 9.44
N ALA A 7 -6.36 -10.31 8.49
CA ALA A 7 -5.28 -9.36 8.19
C ALA A 7 -4.98 -8.44 9.37
N VAL A 8 -6.03 -8.00 10.08
CA VAL A 8 -5.91 -7.19 11.29
C VAL A 8 -5.32 -8.00 12.46
N SER A 9 -5.68 -9.28 12.57
CA SER A 9 -5.11 -10.22 13.53
C SER A 9 -3.60 -10.40 13.31
N THR A 10 -3.17 -10.63 12.06
CA THR A 10 -1.75 -10.68 11.69
C THR A 10 -1.03 -9.37 12.00
N LEU A 11 -1.64 -8.23 11.70
CA LEU A 11 -1.13 -6.89 12.07
C LEU A 11 -0.94 -6.75 13.58
N CYS A 12 -1.89 -7.21 14.40
CA CYS A 12 -1.79 -7.18 15.86
C CYS A 12 -0.61 -8.04 16.34
N GLN A 13 -0.52 -9.28 15.87
CA GLN A 13 0.56 -10.21 16.23
C GLN A 13 1.94 -9.63 15.89
N ASN A 14 2.12 -9.14 14.67
CA ASN A 14 3.37 -8.55 14.19
C ASN A 14 3.73 -7.27 14.96
N THR A 15 2.75 -6.44 15.27
CA THR A 15 2.93 -5.19 16.03
C THR A 15 3.31 -5.48 17.49
N ASN A 16 2.67 -6.46 18.13
CA ASN A 16 3.00 -6.88 19.49
C ASN A 16 4.41 -7.49 19.56
N ALA A 17 4.78 -8.34 18.60
CA ALA A 17 6.14 -8.87 18.49
C ALA A 17 7.18 -7.75 18.27
N GLN A 18 6.85 -6.73 17.46
CA GLN A 18 7.72 -5.59 17.23
C GLN A 18 7.91 -4.75 18.50
N ALA A 19 6.84 -4.54 19.26
CA ALA A 19 6.90 -3.82 20.52
C ALA A 19 7.73 -4.57 21.57
N ALA A 20 7.56 -5.89 21.69
CA ALA A 20 8.39 -6.72 22.57
C ALA A 20 9.88 -6.60 22.19
N ARG A 21 10.19 -6.62 20.88
CA ARG A 21 11.57 -6.41 20.38
C ARG A 21 12.12 -5.03 20.72
N ALA A 22 11.31 -3.98 20.64
CA ALA A 22 11.73 -2.62 20.95
C ALA A 22 11.95 -2.41 22.46
N VAL A 23 11.09 -2.97 23.31
CA VAL A 23 11.26 -2.96 24.77
C VAL A 23 12.53 -3.72 25.17
N ALA A 24 12.78 -4.89 24.59
CA ALA A 24 14.01 -5.66 24.82
C ALA A 24 15.29 -4.90 24.38
N LYS A 25 15.17 -3.95 23.44
CA LYS A 25 16.25 -3.04 23.02
C LYS A 25 16.39 -1.79 23.90
N GLY A 26 15.61 -1.68 24.97
CA GLY A 26 15.69 -0.58 25.94
C GLY A 26 14.78 0.62 25.65
N CYS A 27 13.84 0.52 24.70
CA CYS A 27 12.85 1.57 24.52
C CYS A 27 11.91 1.68 25.74
N LYS A 28 11.78 2.88 26.29
CA LYS A 28 10.99 3.14 27.51
C LYS A 28 9.62 3.70 27.17
N TYR A 29 8.61 2.84 27.13
CA TYR A 29 7.19 3.20 27.10
C TYR A 29 6.34 2.07 27.70
N LYS A 30 5.13 2.38 28.14
CA LYS A 30 4.18 1.36 28.59
C LYS A 30 3.59 0.66 27.36
N TRP A 31 3.66 -0.67 27.36
CA TRP A 31 3.06 -1.49 26.32
C TRP A 31 2.04 -2.46 26.90
N THR A 32 0.92 -2.57 26.20
CA THR A 32 -0.08 -3.61 26.39
C THR A 32 -0.38 -4.16 25.01
N ASP A 33 -0.57 -5.47 24.90
CA ASP A 33 -0.82 -6.09 23.62
C ASP A 33 -2.09 -5.55 22.98
N ILE A 34 -2.00 -5.28 21.68
CA ILE A 34 -3.09 -4.74 20.88
C ILE A 34 -4.08 -5.85 20.57
N SER A 35 -5.35 -5.56 20.82
CA SER A 35 -6.47 -6.38 20.34
C SER A 35 -6.93 -5.94 18.95
N ILE A 36 -7.64 -6.83 18.25
CA ILE A 36 -8.25 -6.52 16.94
C ILE A 36 -9.11 -5.25 17.00
N GLY A 37 -9.97 -5.13 18.03
CA GLY A 37 -10.82 -3.96 18.23
C GLY A 37 -10.03 -2.67 18.43
N GLU A 38 -8.90 -2.71 19.13
CA GLU A 38 -8.02 -1.56 19.31
C GLU A 38 -7.27 -1.19 18.02
N MET A 39 -6.85 -2.17 17.22
CA MET A 39 -6.26 -1.93 15.91
C MET A 39 -7.26 -1.25 14.95
N TYR A 40 -8.53 -1.66 14.97
CA TYR A 40 -9.57 -0.96 14.20
C TYR A 40 -9.78 0.48 14.66
N ARG A 41 -9.76 0.74 15.97
CA ARG A 41 -9.80 2.12 16.52
C ARG A 41 -8.62 2.95 16.03
N TYR A 42 -7.41 2.38 16.01
CA TYR A 42 -6.22 3.03 15.46
C TYR A 42 -6.36 3.35 13.97
N ILE A 43 -6.80 2.39 13.15
CA ILE A 43 -7.04 2.60 11.71
C ILE A 43 -8.13 3.67 11.49
N GLY A 44 -9.19 3.65 12.30
CA GLY A 44 -10.24 4.67 12.26
C GLY A 44 -9.70 6.08 12.54
N LEU A 45 -8.77 6.22 13.48
CA LEU A 45 -8.08 7.49 13.72
C LEU A 45 -7.19 7.92 12.55
N LEU A 46 -6.53 6.98 11.85
CA LEU A 46 -5.78 7.31 10.63
C LEU A 46 -6.69 7.90 9.56
N PHE A 47 -7.89 7.34 9.36
CA PHE A 47 -8.88 7.89 8.43
C PHE A 47 -9.42 9.25 8.90
N TYR A 48 -9.70 9.40 10.19
CA TYR A 48 -10.10 10.70 10.74
C TYR A 48 -9.04 11.78 10.47
N MET A 49 -7.76 11.49 10.76
CA MET A 49 -6.64 12.41 10.49
C MET A 49 -6.33 12.56 9.00
N ALA A 50 -6.84 11.67 8.14
CA ALA A 50 -6.80 11.83 6.70
C ALA A 50 -7.75 12.95 6.24
N MET A 51 -8.92 13.05 6.88
CA MET A 51 -9.96 14.03 6.56
C MET A 51 -9.77 15.36 7.31
N VAL A 52 -9.52 15.30 8.62
CA VAL A 52 -9.36 16.48 9.48
C VAL A 52 -7.86 16.71 9.65
N LYS A 53 -7.30 17.69 8.91
CA LYS A 53 -5.86 17.99 8.95
C LYS A 53 -5.54 19.02 10.04
N MET A 54 -4.79 18.58 11.05
CA MET A 54 -4.22 19.45 12.08
C MET A 54 -2.71 19.65 11.87
N SER A 55 -2.18 20.75 12.40
CA SER A 55 -0.76 21.13 12.25
C SER A 55 0.22 20.13 12.89
N SER A 56 -0.16 19.54 14.04
CA SER A 56 0.64 18.52 14.72
C SER A 56 -0.22 17.36 15.23
N ILE A 57 0.41 16.19 15.42
CA ILE A 57 -0.26 15.00 15.97
C ILE A 57 -0.81 15.28 17.38
N SER A 58 -0.14 16.13 18.17
CA SER A 58 -0.61 16.50 19.52
C SER A 58 -1.91 17.30 19.50
N ASP A 59 -2.20 18.02 18.42
CA ASP A 59 -3.36 18.91 18.37
C ASP A 59 -4.69 18.16 18.30
N TYR A 60 -4.68 16.92 17.81
CA TYR A 60 -5.84 16.02 17.85
C TYR A 60 -6.32 15.67 19.27
N TRP A 61 -5.48 15.88 20.29
CA TRP A 61 -5.82 15.65 21.70
C TRP A 61 -5.76 16.94 22.52
N ARG A 62 -5.74 18.11 21.89
CA ARG A 62 -5.73 19.41 22.58
C ARG A 62 -7.14 19.74 23.08
N GLN A 63 -7.29 20.04 24.37
CA GLN A 63 -8.59 20.31 25.00
C GLN A 63 -8.91 21.80 25.20
N SER A 64 -7.90 22.66 25.27
CA SER A 64 -8.03 24.05 25.75
C SER A 64 -7.89 25.11 24.65
N SER A 65 -8.37 24.84 23.43
CA SER A 65 -8.28 25.81 22.32
C SER A 65 -9.52 25.79 21.44
N LEU A 66 -9.77 26.90 20.72
CA LEU A 66 -10.79 27.01 19.68
C LEU A 66 -10.69 25.90 18.61
N PHE A 67 -9.52 25.29 18.44
CA PHE A 67 -9.25 24.21 17.49
C PHE A 67 -9.34 22.80 18.13
N SER A 68 -9.98 22.66 19.29
CA SER A 68 -10.16 21.35 19.91
C SER A 68 -11.08 20.47 19.06
N VAL A 69 -10.66 19.21 18.86
CA VAL A 69 -11.48 18.18 18.23
C VAL A 69 -11.75 17.07 19.26
N PRO A 70 -13.00 16.83 19.67
CA PRO A 70 -13.27 15.94 20.80
C PRO A 70 -13.13 14.46 20.44
N PHE A 71 -13.35 14.10 19.17
CA PHE A 71 -13.45 12.71 18.72
C PHE A 71 -12.20 11.85 18.98
N PRO A 72 -10.95 12.28 18.69
CA PRO A 72 -9.79 11.41 18.89
C PRO A 72 -9.59 10.94 20.33
N ALA A 73 -9.87 11.82 21.30
CA ALA A 73 -9.73 11.53 22.72
C ALA A 73 -10.75 10.50 23.24
N THR A 74 -11.92 10.36 22.60
CA THR A 74 -12.91 9.34 22.97
C THR A 74 -12.54 7.94 22.46
N ILE A 75 -11.64 7.84 21.49
CA ILE A 75 -11.26 6.58 20.84
C ILE A 75 -10.03 5.95 21.51
N MET A 76 -8.97 6.72 21.73
CA MET A 76 -7.80 6.30 22.51
C MET A 76 -7.02 7.50 23.03
N SER A 77 -6.17 7.27 24.04
CA SER A 77 -5.27 8.31 24.53
C SER A 77 -4.18 8.65 23.50
N ARG A 78 -3.70 9.89 23.53
CA ARG A 78 -2.58 10.35 22.68
C ARG A 78 -1.34 9.46 22.81
N ASP A 79 -1.02 9.07 24.04
CA ASP A 79 0.19 8.31 24.33
C ASP A 79 0.05 6.87 23.82
N ARG A 80 -1.15 6.26 23.90
CA ARG A 80 -1.42 4.96 23.26
C ARG A 80 -1.33 5.04 21.74
N TYR A 81 -1.93 6.08 21.13
CA TYR A 81 -1.80 6.30 19.68
C TYR A 81 -0.34 6.41 19.24
N ARG A 82 0.49 7.15 20.00
CA ARG A 82 1.92 7.30 19.71
C ARG A 82 2.69 5.99 19.85
N THR A 83 2.50 5.25 20.95
CA THR A 83 3.20 3.99 21.14
C THR A 83 2.79 2.95 20.10
N MET A 84 1.52 2.90 19.70
CA MET A 84 1.07 2.11 18.56
C MET A 84 1.75 2.58 17.27
N SER A 85 1.72 3.87 16.95
CA SER A 85 2.34 4.44 15.74
C SER A 85 3.83 4.13 15.60
N TRP A 86 4.56 4.02 16.72
CA TRP A 86 5.98 3.65 16.71
C TRP A 86 6.23 2.15 16.46
N ASN A 87 5.23 1.31 16.70
CA ASN A 87 5.38 -0.15 16.68
C ASN A 87 4.58 -0.85 15.59
N VAL A 88 3.60 -0.20 14.95
CA VAL A 88 2.80 -0.79 13.87
C VAL A 88 3.72 -1.42 12.83
N HIS A 89 3.51 -2.71 12.60
CA HIS A 89 4.42 -3.52 11.80
C HIS A 89 3.63 -4.59 11.03
N MET A 90 3.90 -4.70 9.72
CA MET A 90 3.08 -5.50 8.80
C MET A 90 3.60 -6.93 8.57
N SER A 91 4.85 -7.22 8.94
CA SER A 91 5.52 -8.53 8.81
C SER A 91 6.08 -8.99 10.15
N HIS A 92 6.45 -10.26 10.32
CA HIS A 92 7.04 -10.69 11.59
C HIS A 92 8.48 -10.15 11.76
N PRO A 93 8.85 -9.54 12.91
CA PRO A 93 10.16 -8.93 13.12
C PRO A 93 11.38 -9.85 12.93
N ASP A 94 11.21 -11.17 13.07
CA ASP A 94 12.27 -12.14 12.83
C ASP A 94 12.40 -12.53 11.36
N GLU A 95 11.30 -12.53 10.61
CA GLU A 95 11.35 -12.72 9.16
C GLU A 95 12.01 -11.52 8.48
N ASP A 96 11.76 -10.32 9.00
CA ASP A 96 12.47 -9.11 8.57
C ASP A 96 13.98 -9.27 8.69
N LYS A 97 14.47 -9.80 9.81
CA LYS A 97 15.92 -10.04 9.99
C LYS A 97 16.43 -11.00 8.92
N LYS A 98 15.67 -12.03 8.57
CA LYS A 98 16.04 -12.97 7.50
C LYS A 98 16.08 -12.28 6.14
N ASN A 99 15.10 -11.44 5.81
CA ASN A 99 15.09 -10.68 4.56
C ASN A 99 16.19 -9.60 4.51
N ASP A 100 16.45 -8.93 5.64
CA ASP A 100 17.49 -7.90 5.76
C ASP A 100 18.90 -8.47 5.58
N ARG A 101 19.15 -9.72 6.01
CA ARG A 101 20.42 -10.43 5.74
C ARG A 101 20.68 -10.67 4.26
N LYS A 102 19.64 -10.68 3.44
CA LYS A 102 19.75 -10.85 1.98
C LYS A 102 20.01 -9.54 1.24
N ARG A 103 20.05 -8.40 1.94
CA ARG A 103 20.22 -7.09 1.30
C ARG A 103 21.43 -7.07 0.37
N GLY A 104 21.21 -6.63 -0.86
CA GLY A 104 22.23 -6.61 -1.92
C GLY A 104 22.21 -7.84 -2.83
N THR A 105 21.46 -8.89 -2.48
CA THR A 105 21.26 -10.06 -3.36
C THR A 105 19.95 -9.96 -4.14
N ALA A 106 19.80 -10.81 -5.17
CA ALA A 106 18.56 -10.94 -5.94
C ALA A 106 17.36 -11.36 -5.06
N ASP A 107 17.61 -12.15 -4.01
CA ASP A 107 16.60 -12.69 -3.10
C ASP A 107 16.05 -11.68 -2.09
N HIS A 108 16.57 -10.44 -2.08
CA HIS A 108 16.07 -9.40 -1.20
C HIS A 108 14.74 -8.80 -1.69
N GLY A 109 13.69 -9.02 -0.91
CA GLY A 109 12.40 -8.37 -1.10
C GLY A 109 12.39 -6.96 -0.52
N SER A 110 12.46 -5.94 -1.38
CA SER A 110 12.40 -4.52 -0.96
C SER A 110 11.07 -4.13 -0.32
N LEU A 111 9.98 -4.79 -0.72
CA LEU A 111 8.63 -4.60 -0.18
C LEU A 111 8.24 -5.66 0.85
N PHE A 112 9.17 -6.53 1.27
CA PHE A 112 8.88 -7.70 2.11
C PHE A 112 7.99 -7.35 3.31
N ARG A 113 8.31 -6.25 4.00
CA ARG A 113 7.61 -5.85 5.22
C ARG A 113 6.15 -5.50 5.00
N VAL A 114 5.79 -4.94 3.85
CA VAL A 114 4.43 -4.51 3.53
C VAL A 114 3.70 -5.50 2.63
N LYS A 115 4.42 -6.49 2.06
CA LYS A 115 3.92 -7.37 1.01
C LYS A 115 2.66 -8.11 1.42
N SER A 116 2.63 -8.73 2.60
CA SER A 116 1.45 -9.50 3.06
C SER A 116 0.18 -8.65 3.11
N LEU A 117 0.25 -7.46 3.73
CA LEU A 117 -0.88 -6.54 3.79
C LEU A 117 -1.26 -6.00 2.40
N MET A 118 -0.27 -5.66 1.58
CA MET A 118 -0.49 -5.18 0.22
C MET A 118 -1.21 -6.23 -0.62
N ASP A 119 -0.73 -7.47 -0.60
CA ASP A 119 -1.33 -8.59 -1.32
C ASP A 119 -2.78 -8.79 -0.83
N THR A 120 -3.05 -8.73 0.48
CA THR A 120 -4.42 -8.80 1.02
C THR A 120 -5.32 -7.70 0.44
N ILE A 121 -4.84 -6.46 0.37
CA ILE A 121 -5.60 -5.33 -0.18
C ILE A 121 -5.85 -5.52 -1.68
N CYS A 122 -4.84 -5.95 -2.46
CA CYS A 122 -5.00 -6.25 -3.88
C CYS A 122 -6.04 -7.36 -4.13
N HIS A 123 -6.01 -8.44 -3.34
CA HIS A 123 -7.02 -9.50 -3.44
C HIS A 123 -8.41 -8.97 -3.13
N ALA A 124 -8.55 -8.13 -2.09
CA ALA A 124 -9.82 -7.51 -1.76
C ALA A 124 -10.34 -6.60 -2.89
N CYS A 125 -9.47 -5.79 -3.52
CA CYS A 125 -9.83 -4.97 -4.68
C CYS A 125 -10.46 -5.80 -5.80
N LYS A 126 -9.86 -6.94 -6.14
CA LYS A 126 -10.37 -7.85 -7.18
C LYS A 126 -11.66 -8.55 -6.80
N ALA A 127 -11.80 -8.94 -5.53
CA ALA A 127 -12.95 -9.72 -5.05
C ALA A 127 -14.22 -8.88 -4.84
N ILE A 128 -14.08 -7.59 -4.49
CA ILE A 128 -15.21 -6.75 -4.09
C ILE A 128 -15.95 -6.17 -5.29
N TYR A 129 -15.26 -5.93 -6.40
CA TYR A 129 -15.82 -5.21 -7.54
C TYR A 129 -15.34 -5.83 -8.85
N HIS A 130 -16.31 -6.12 -9.73
CA HIS A 130 -16.04 -6.48 -11.11
C HIS A 130 -16.09 -5.21 -11.97
N PRO A 131 -15.02 -4.86 -12.69
CA PRO A 131 -14.97 -3.62 -13.46
C PRO A 131 -15.90 -3.63 -14.66
N LYS A 132 -16.30 -2.44 -15.09
CA LYS A 132 -16.99 -2.24 -16.36
C LYS A 132 -16.00 -2.33 -17.53
N ARG A 133 -16.54 -2.24 -18.75
CA ARG A 133 -15.81 -2.40 -20.01
C ARG A 133 -14.55 -1.55 -20.14
N ASN A 134 -14.53 -0.32 -19.62
CA ASN A 134 -13.44 0.62 -19.86
C ASN A 134 -12.47 0.64 -18.67
N LEU A 135 -11.23 0.22 -18.91
CA LEU A 135 -10.15 0.14 -17.94
C LEU A 135 -9.01 1.09 -18.32
N ALA A 136 -8.38 1.71 -17.34
CA ALA A 136 -7.22 2.57 -17.53
C ALA A 136 -6.01 2.06 -16.73
N VAL A 137 -4.83 2.09 -17.36
CA VAL A 137 -3.54 1.90 -16.69
C VAL A 137 -2.80 3.24 -16.67
N ASP A 138 -2.43 3.70 -15.47
CA ASP A 138 -1.68 4.94 -15.24
C ASP A 138 -0.86 4.80 -13.95
N GLU A 139 0.00 5.78 -13.70
CA GLU A 139 0.79 5.90 -12.49
C GLU A 139 0.20 6.84 -11.47
N ARG A 140 0.25 6.38 -10.22
CA ARG A 140 -0.07 7.17 -9.04
C ARG A 140 1.17 7.39 -8.18
N MET A 141 1.32 8.61 -7.68
CA MET A 141 2.37 8.97 -6.74
C MET A 141 1.84 9.02 -5.31
N VAL A 142 2.52 8.30 -4.41
CA VAL A 142 2.29 8.37 -2.96
C VAL A 142 3.42 9.16 -2.32
N ALA A 143 3.11 10.34 -1.79
CA ALA A 143 4.10 11.24 -1.22
C ALA A 143 4.91 10.56 -0.12
N CYS A 144 6.24 10.65 -0.21
CA CYS A 144 7.13 10.06 0.78
C CYS A 144 8.36 10.94 0.96
N LYS A 145 8.62 11.35 2.21
CA LYS A 145 9.82 12.10 2.59
C LYS A 145 10.98 11.19 3.02
N ALA A 146 10.74 9.88 3.15
CA ALA A 146 11.79 8.94 3.57
C ALA A 146 12.92 8.88 2.55
N ASN A 147 14.14 8.68 3.06
CA ASN A 147 15.31 8.43 2.23
C ASN A 147 15.37 6.94 1.87
N THR A 148 14.83 6.58 0.71
CA THR A 148 14.77 5.20 0.21
C THR A 148 15.08 5.17 -1.28
N GLY A 149 15.79 4.15 -1.74
CA GLY A 149 16.10 3.94 -3.16
C GLY A 149 14.87 3.66 -4.04
N MET A 150 13.73 3.35 -3.43
CA MET A 150 12.46 3.16 -4.16
C MET A 150 11.78 4.48 -4.53
N ARG A 151 12.21 5.61 -3.95
CA ARG A 151 11.57 6.91 -4.17
C ARG A 151 11.85 7.39 -5.60
N GLN A 152 10.79 7.73 -6.33
CA GLN A 152 10.87 8.25 -7.68
C GLN A 152 10.59 9.75 -7.72
N TYR A 153 11.18 10.40 -8.72
CA TYR A 153 10.86 11.78 -9.08
C TYR A 153 10.04 11.80 -10.38
N MET A 154 8.85 12.40 -10.34
CA MET A 154 8.00 12.61 -11.52
C MET A 154 7.66 14.09 -11.67
N LYS A 155 8.37 14.77 -12.57
CA LYS A 155 8.26 16.23 -12.79
C LYS A 155 6.83 16.71 -13.06
N ALA A 156 6.06 15.91 -13.80
CA ALA A 156 4.72 16.26 -14.28
C ALA A 156 3.59 15.95 -13.28
N LYS A 157 3.85 15.24 -12.17
CA LYS A 157 2.80 14.92 -11.18
C LYS A 157 2.81 15.96 -10.04
N PRO A 158 1.65 16.30 -9.43
CA PRO A 158 1.58 17.26 -8.32
C PRO A 158 2.46 16.86 -7.14
N THR A 159 2.44 15.57 -6.80
CA THR A 159 3.39 14.96 -5.87
C THR A 159 4.60 14.50 -6.66
N LYS A 160 5.65 15.34 -6.69
CA LYS A 160 6.85 15.08 -7.49
C LYS A 160 7.74 13.99 -6.91
N TRP A 161 7.81 13.85 -5.59
CA TRP A 161 8.68 12.88 -4.90
C TRP A 161 7.84 11.89 -4.09
N GLY A 162 8.00 10.60 -4.36
CA GLY A 162 7.21 9.57 -3.66
C GLY A 162 7.43 8.16 -4.17
N PHE A 163 6.60 7.23 -3.69
CA PHE A 163 6.50 5.90 -4.28
C PHE A 163 5.65 5.99 -5.55
N LYS A 164 6.15 5.40 -6.63
CA LYS A 164 5.43 5.25 -7.90
C LYS A 164 4.66 3.94 -7.85
N LEU A 165 3.35 3.99 -8.06
CA LEU A 165 2.47 2.84 -8.19
C LEU A 165 1.98 2.77 -9.64
N PHE A 166 1.98 1.58 -10.23
CA PHE A 166 1.21 1.28 -11.43
C PHE A 166 -0.19 0.85 -10.98
N VAL A 167 -1.23 1.39 -11.60
CA VAL A 167 -2.61 1.20 -11.16
C VAL A 167 -3.48 0.82 -12.36
N LEU A 168 -4.27 -0.24 -12.21
CA LEU A 168 -5.38 -0.56 -13.09
C LEU A 168 -6.67 -0.06 -12.43
N ALA A 169 -7.41 0.80 -13.13
CA ALA A 169 -8.64 1.38 -12.62
C ALA A 169 -9.78 1.29 -13.62
N ASP A 170 -11.00 1.15 -13.12
CA ASP A 170 -12.21 1.30 -13.92
C ASP A 170 -12.42 2.78 -14.27
N SER A 171 -12.44 3.10 -15.55
CA SER A 171 -12.52 4.48 -16.04
C SER A 171 -13.86 5.15 -15.74
N SER A 172 -14.92 4.38 -15.47
CA SER A 172 -16.26 4.91 -15.24
C SER A 172 -16.49 5.44 -13.82
N ASN A 173 -15.74 4.95 -12.84
CA ASN A 173 -15.92 5.30 -11.43
C ASN A 173 -14.60 5.53 -10.66
N GLY A 174 -13.44 5.31 -11.28
CA GLY A 174 -12.14 5.48 -10.66
C GLY A 174 -11.77 4.39 -9.65
N TYR A 175 -12.49 3.27 -9.61
CA TYR A 175 -12.19 2.16 -8.71
C TYR A 175 -10.85 1.49 -9.08
N THR A 176 -9.95 1.33 -8.12
CA THR A 176 -8.69 0.59 -8.30
C THR A 176 -8.95 -0.92 -8.27
N VAL A 177 -8.82 -1.56 -9.43
CA VAL A 177 -8.96 -3.01 -9.60
C VAL A 177 -7.71 -3.74 -9.13
N ASP A 178 -6.54 -3.23 -9.50
CA ASP A 178 -5.25 -3.76 -9.06
C ASP A 178 -4.18 -2.65 -9.05
N PHE A 179 -3.10 -2.87 -8.31
CA PHE A 179 -1.93 -2.00 -8.33
C PHE A 179 -0.64 -2.74 -7.98
N SER A 180 0.48 -2.20 -8.42
CA SER A 180 1.81 -2.68 -8.04
C SER A 180 2.73 -1.50 -7.72
N VAL A 181 3.65 -1.70 -6.78
CA VAL A 181 4.61 -0.67 -6.36
C VAL A 181 5.89 -0.83 -7.17
N TYR A 182 6.29 0.24 -7.86
CA TYR A 182 7.58 0.28 -8.54
C TYR A 182 8.71 0.43 -7.52
N THR A 183 9.65 -0.52 -7.55
CA THR A 183 10.75 -0.61 -6.57
C THR A 183 12.07 -0.03 -7.06
N GLY A 184 12.10 0.60 -8.23
CA GLY A 184 13.32 1.15 -8.83
C GLY A 184 14.23 0.11 -9.50
N LYS A 185 13.87 -1.18 -9.47
CA LYS A 185 14.60 -2.25 -10.15
C LYS A 185 14.16 -2.34 -11.61
N ASN A 186 15.13 -2.42 -12.51
CA ASN A 186 14.91 -2.69 -13.95
C ASN A 186 14.90 -4.21 -14.22
N ASN A 187 14.11 -4.95 -13.46
CA ASN A 187 13.89 -6.36 -13.74
C ASN A 187 12.67 -6.47 -14.66
N PHE A 188 12.87 -7.02 -15.85
CA PHE A 188 11.81 -7.23 -16.83
C PHE A 188 11.58 -8.73 -17.05
N PRO A 189 10.72 -9.39 -16.26
CA PRO A 189 10.51 -10.84 -16.35
C PRO A 189 10.19 -11.34 -17.76
N THR A 190 9.50 -10.54 -18.58
CA THR A 190 9.15 -10.92 -19.96
C THR A 190 10.21 -10.52 -20.99
N GLY A 191 11.19 -9.71 -20.60
CA GLY A 191 12.17 -9.11 -21.52
C GLY A 191 11.62 -7.99 -22.41
N HIS A 192 10.35 -7.61 -22.28
CA HIS A 192 9.71 -6.58 -23.11
C HIS A 192 9.72 -5.17 -22.48
N GLY A 193 10.33 -5.02 -21.31
CA GLY A 193 10.53 -3.74 -20.63
C GLY A 193 9.48 -3.43 -19.57
N LEU A 194 9.76 -2.39 -18.78
CA LEU A 194 9.00 -2.03 -17.57
C LEU A 194 7.51 -1.81 -17.85
N SER A 195 7.22 -1.09 -18.93
CA SER A 195 5.88 -0.68 -19.29
C SER A 195 5.01 -1.87 -19.71
N TYR A 196 5.57 -2.77 -20.52
CA TYR A 196 4.92 -4.02 -20.91
C TYR A 196 4.61 -4.87 -19.68
N ASP A 197 5.60 -5.07 -18.79
CA ASP A 197 5.44 -5.88 -17.58
C ASP A 197 4.45 -5.25 -16.59
N ALA A 198 4.43 -3.92 -16.47
CA ALA A 198 3.47 -3.22 -15.65
C ALA A 198 2.03 -3.48 -16.12
N VAL A 199 1.77 -3.36 -17.42
CA VAL A 199 0.42 -3.59 -17.98
C VAL A 199 0.02 -5.06 -17.83
N THR A 200 0.87 -5.98 -18.26
CA THR A 200 0.54 -7.42 -18.27
C THR A 200 0.44 -8.01 -16.87
N SER A 201 1.20 -7.52 -15.89
CA SER A 201 1.07 -7.98 -14.50
C SER A 201 -0.20 -7.49 -13.82
N LEU A 202 -0.73 -6.33 -14.21
CA LEU A 202 -1.98 -5.79 -13.67
C LEU A 202 -3.22 -6.39 -14.35
N LEU A 203 -3.13 -6.74 -15.63
CA LEU A 203 -4.20 -7.39 -16.38
C LEU A 203 -4.23 -8.88 -16.06
N ASP A 204 -4.97 -9.25 -15.02
CA ASP A 204 -5.33 -10.64 -14.76
C ASP A 204 -6.41 -11.11 -15.77
N CYS A 205 -5.99 -11.43 -16.99
CA CYS A 205 -6.89 -11.87 -18.05
C CYS A 205 -7.64 -13.16 -17.70
N LYS A 206 -7.10 -13.99 -16.80
CA LYS A 206 -7.78 -15.21 -16.32
C LYS A 206 -8.97 -14.85 -15.41
N GLY A 207 -8.79 -13.83 -14.56
CA GLY A 207 -9.85 -13.35 -13.67
C GLY A 207 -10.86 -12.42 -14.37
N LEU A 208 -10.41 -11.59 -15.31
CA LEU A 208 -11.27 -10.59 -15.98
C LEU A 208 -12.03 -11.17 -17.18
N GLY A 209 -11.44 -12.10 -17.93
CA GLY A 209 -11.96 -12.57 -19.21
C GLY A 209 -11.64 -11.61 -20.36
N SER A 210 -12.51 -11.57 -21.38
CA SER A 210 -12.36 -10.75 -22.59
C SER A 210 -13.44 -9.65 -22.70
N GLY A 211 -13.29 -8.74 -23.67
CA GLY A 211 -14.28 -7.69 -23.97
C GLY A 211 -14.01 -6.30 -23.40
N TYR A 212 -12.91 -6.12 -22.67
CA TYR A 212 -12.51 -4.81 -22.12
C TYR A 212 -11.82 -3.92 -23.14
N HIS A 213 -11.94 -2.61 -22.93
CA HIS A 213 -11.16 -1.58 -23.59
C HIS A 213 -10.12 -1.04 -22.63
N LEU A 214 -8.86 -1.15 -23.01
CA LEU A 214 -7.74 -0.66 -22.21
C LEU A 214 -7.28 0.71 -22.73
N TYR A 215 -7.26 1.68 -21.83
CA TYR A 215 -6.72 3.01 -22.05
C TYR A 215 -5.39 3.14 -21.31
N MET A 216 -4.37 3.63 -22.00
CA MET A 216 -3.04 3.81 -21.44
C MET A 216 -2.32 4.93 -22.19
N ASP A 217 -1.34 5.55 -21.55
CA ASP A 217 -0.57 6.63 -22.16
C ASP A 217 0.59 6.12 -23.04
N ASN A 218 1.42 7.05 -23.51
CA ASN A 218 2.57 6.74 -24.36
C ASN A 218 3.68 5.95 -23.66
N PHE A 219 3.78 6.00 -22.32
CA PHE A 219 4.77 5.23 -21.57
C PHE A 219 4.47 3.74 -21.68
N TYR A 220 3.20 3.36 -21.75
CA TYR A 220 2.77 1.97 -21.89
C TYR A 220 2.68 1.46 -23.33
N THR A 221 2.55 2.38 -24.30
CA THR A 221 2.19 2.02 -25.67
C THR A 221 3.39 1.47 -26.46
N SER A 222 3.33 0.20 -26.89
CA SER A 222 4.31 -0.39 -27.82
C SER A 222 3.64 -1.34 -28.83
N PRO A 223 4.18 -1.50 -30.06
CA PRO A 223 3.62 -2.41 -31.06
C PRO A 223 3.50 -3.86 -30.56
N LYS A 224 4.48 -4.32 -29.77
CA LYS A 224 4.49 -5.66 -29.17
C LYS A 224 3.34 -5.83 -28.20
N LEU A 225 3.17 -4.91 -27.24
CA LEU A 225 2.07 -4.97 -26.28
C LEU A 225 0.70 -4.98 -26.97
N LEU A 226 0.49 -4.11 -27.96
CA LEU A 226 -0.77 -4.03 -28.69
C LEU A 226 -1.10 -5.32 -29.44
N THR A 227 -0.10 -5.92 -30.08
CA THR A 227 -0.25 -7.21 -30.79
C THR A 227 -0.64 -8.32 -29.82
N ASP A 228 0.02 -8.40 -28.67
CA ASP A 228 -0.23 -9.46 -27.69
C ASP A 228 -1.60 -9.30 -27.02
N LEU A 229 -1.99 -8.08 -26.66
CA LEU A 229 -3.33 -7.79 -26.12
C LEU A 229 -4.42 -8.10 -27.15
N PHE A 230 -4.18 -7.84 -28.44
CA PHE A 230 -5.12 -8.18 -29.50
C PHE A 230 -5.22 -9.70 -29.71
N ALA A 231 -4.11 -10.43 -29.66
CA ALA A 231 -4.11 -11.88 -29.74
C ALA A 231 -4.92 -12.51 -28.58
N MET A 232 -4.77 -11.97 -27.36
CA MET A 232 -5.54 -12.42 -26.18
C MET A 232 -7.06 -12.26 -26.33
N LYS A 233 -7.53 -11.34 -27.17
CA LYS A 233 -8.96 -11.20 -27.49
C LYS A 233 -9.48 -12.38 -28.31
N GLN A 234 -8.63 -13.04 -29.10
CA GLN A 234 -9.05 -14.12 -30.00
C GLN A 234 -9.05 -15.50 -29.34
N THR A 235 -8.29 -15.65 -28.26
CA THR A 235 -8.09 -16.95 -27.58
C THR A 235 -9.05 -17.23 -26.42
N ASN A 236 -9.85 -16.23 -26.01
CA ASN A 236 -10.82 -16.29 -24.91
C ASN A 236 -12.23 -15.92 -25.38
#